data_AF-A0A821QMD2-F1
#
_entry.id   AF-A0A821QMD2-F1
#
_cell.length_a   1.000
_cell.length_b   1.000
_cell.length_c   1.000
_cell.angle_alpha   90.00
_cell.angle_beta   90.00
_cell.angle_gamma   90.00
#
_symmetry.space_group_name_H-M   'P 1'
#
loop_
_entity.id
_entity.type
_entity.pdbx_description
1 polymer ?
#
loop_
_entity_poly.entity_id
_entity_poly.type
_entity_poly.pdbx_seq_one_letter_code
_entity_poly.pdbx_strand_id
1 'polypeptide(L)'
;MEHCADKYDLRRHIEFNTTVIRCDWLDERQVWRVATRLKNDQEKEFFCQVLISGNGPLSNGAYPTNIPGINKFQGRMCHTAEWDKTIDFINKRVAVVGTGSSG
;
A
#
# COMPACT_ATOMS: atom_id res chain seq x y z
N MET A 1 -11.09 -7.29 -11.14
CA MET A 1 -9.95 -8.11 -10.70
C MET A 1 -10.40 -9.42 -10.09
N GLU A 2 -11.37 -9.42 -9.16
CA GLU A 2 -11.92 -10.66 -8.55
C GLU A 2 -12.25 -11.74 -9.58
N HIS A 3 -13.03 -11.42 -10.62
CA HIS A 3 -13.37 -12.37 -11.68
C HIS A 3 -12.15 -13.05 -12.34
N CYS A 4 -11.05 -12.31 -12.57
CA CYS A 4 -9.84 -12.90 -13.14
C CYS A 4 -9.15 -13.82 -12.14
N ALA A 5 -9.07 -13.43 -10.88
CA ALA A 5 -8.49 -14.26 -9.83
C ALA A 5 -9.28 -15.56 -9.61
N ASP A 6 -10.61 -15.49 -9.69
CA ASP A 6 -11.52 -16.64 -9.64
C ASP A 6 -11.38 -17.54 -10.86
N LYS A 7 -11.50 -16.97 -12.06
CA LYS A 7 -11.50 -17.70 -13.34
C LYS A 7 -10.23 -18.53 -13.55
N TYR A 8 -9.08 -18.04 -13.09
CA TYR A 8 -7.78 -18.68 -13.25
C TYR A 8 -7.24 -19.33 -11.96
N ASP A 9 -8.07 -19.42 -10.91
CA ASP A 9 -7.72 -20.00 -9.60
C ASP A 9 -6.37 -19.48 -9.04
N LEU A 10 -6.19 -18.16 -9.08
CA LEU A 10 -4.93 -17.52 -8.68
C LEU A 10 -4.82 -17.36 -7.16
N ARG A 11 -5.94 -17.37 -6.42
CA ARG A 11 -5.94 -17.07 -4.97
C ARG A 11 -5.10 -18.07 -4.16
N ARG A 12 -5.05 -19.34 -4.57
CA ARG A 12 -4.20 -20.35 -3.92
C ARG A 12 -2.70 -20.05 -4.03
N HIS A 13 -2.30 -19.13 -4.90
CA HIS A 13 -0.92 -18.70 -5.12
C HIS A 13 -0.62 -17.32 -4.52
N ILE A 14 -1.57 -16.70 -3.81
CA ILE A 14 -1.43 -15.35 -3.23
C ILE A 14 -1.50 -15.43 -1.71
N GLU A 15 -0.43 -14.99 -1.04
CA GLU A 15 -0.45 -14.75 0.42
C GLU A 15 -0.86 -13.28 0.69
N PHE A 16 -2.16 -13.04 0.94
CA PHE A 16 -2.66 -11.73 1.36
C PHE A 16 -2.23 -11.38 2.80
N ASN A 17 -2.40 -10.12 3.21
CA ASN A 17 -2.00 -9.62 4.54
C ASN A 17 -0.52 -9.86 4.88
N THR A 18 0.33 -9.85 3.85
CA THR A 18 1.75 -10.16 3.92
C THR A 18 2.52 -9.02 3.25
N THR A 19 3.32 -8.30 4.02
CA THR A 19 4.13 -7.18 3.52
C THR A 19 5.52 -7.69 3.19
N VAL A 20 6.01 -7.48 1.97
CA VAL A 20 7.42 -7.73 1.65
C VAL A 20 8.26 -6.61 2.26
N ILE A 21 9.24 -6.95 3.10
CA ILE A 21 10.06 -5.98 3.84
C ILE A 21 11.52 -5.95 3.39
N ARG A 22 12.02 -7.05 2.78
CA ARG A 22 13.37 -7.11 2.20
C ARG A 22 13.45 -8.15 1.09
N CYS A 23 14.24 -7.86 0.07
CA CYS A 23 14.60 -8.80 -0.98
C CYS A 23 16.13 -8.75 -1.17
N ASP A 24 16.81 -9.85 -0.82
CA ASP A 24 18.26 -9.97 -0.96
C ASP A 24 18.59 -11.03 -2.01
N TRP A 25 19.49 -10.74 -2.95
CA TRP A 25 20.07 -11.78 -3.80
C TRP A 25 21.17 -12.52 -3.03
N LEU A 26 21.16 -13.85 -3.08
CA LEU A 26 22.17 -14.70 -2.44
C LEU A 26 23.07 -15.32 -3.52
N ASP A 27 24.24 -14.71 -3.75
CA ASP A 27 25.17 -15.13 -4.81
C ASP A 27 25.61 -16.59 -4.70
N GLU A 28 25.87 -17.10 -3.51
CA GLU A 28 26.31 -18.50 -3.31
C GLU A 28 25.28 -19.52 -3.81
N ARG A 29 23.99 -19.17 -3.74
CA ARG A 29 22.86 -20.05 -4.04
C ARG A 29 22.15 -19.69 -5.34
N GLN A 30 22.49 -18.53 -5.92
CA GLN A 30 21.84 -17.96 -7.10
C GLN A 30 20.30 -17.91 -6.94
N VAL A 31 19.84 -17.45 -5.78
CA VAL A 31 18.41 -17.27 -5.47
C VAL A 31 18.16 -15.96 -4.73
N TRP A 32 16.95 -15.43 -4.84
CA TRP A 32 16.44 -14.38 -3.99
C TRP A 32 15.98 -14.96 -2.65
N ARG A 33 16.32 -14.26 -1.56
CA ARG A 33 15.70 -14.38 -0.24
C ARG A 33 14.76 -13.21 -0.05
N VAL A 34 13.48 -13.51 0.14
CA VAL A 34 12.42 -12.52 0.36
C VAL A 34 11.93 -12.64 1.79
N ALA A 35 12.16 -11.60 2.58
CA ALA A 35 11.61 -11.49 3.93
C ALA A 35 10.26 -10.79 3.87
N THR A 36 9.27 -11.37 4.53
CA THR A 36 7.93 -10.81 4.66
C THR A 36 7.52 -10.66 6.11
N ARG A 37 6.56 -9.78 6.36
CA ARG A 37 5.93 -9.55 7.66
C ARG A 37 4.43 -9.76 7.55
N LEU A 38 3.91 -10.62 8.42
CA LEU A 38 2.48 -10.89 8.56
C LEU A 38 1.82 -9.81 9.43
N LYS A 39 0.49 -9.77 9.43
CA LYS A 39 -0.29 -8.81 10.22
C LYS A 39 -0.06 -8.89 11.73
N ASN A 40 0.39 -10.04 12.23
CA ASN A 40 0.72 -10.29 13.64
C ASN A 40 2.21 -10.02 13.96
N ASP A 41 2.90 -9.26 13.10
CA ASP A 41 4.33 -8.94 13.17
C ASP A 41 5.29 -10.13 13.09
N GLN A 42 4.80 -11.34 12.78
CA GLN A 42 5.66 -12.47 12.50
C GLN A 42 6.36 -12.31 11.16
N GLU A 43 7.66 -12.62 11.13
CA GLU A 43 8.45 -12.62 9.91
C GLU A 43 8.59 -14.02 9.32
N LYS A 44 8.56 -14.10 8.00
CA LYS A 44 8.73 -15.34 7.22
C LYS A 44 9.70 -15.08 6.08
N GLU A 45 10.50 -16.08 5.75
CA GLU A 45 11.39 -16.03 4.58
C GLU A 45 10.90 -16.97 3.48
N PHE A 46 11.03 -16.50 2.24
CA PHE A 46 10.82 -17.27 1.04
C PHE A 46 12.08 -17.23 0.18
N PHE A 47 12.29 -18.30 -0.59
CA PHE A 47 13.39 -18.38 -1.53
C PHE A 47 12.83 -18.64 -2.93
N CYS A 48 13.28 -17.86 -3.91
CA CYS A 48 12.86 -18.02 -5.30
C CYS A 48 14.01 -17.70 -6.27
N GLN A 49 13.94 -18.29 -7.47
CA GLN A 49 14.93 -18.01 -8.52
C GLN A 49 14.64 -16.69 -9.23
N VAL A 50 13.36 -16.36 -9.40
CA VAL A 50 12.91 -15.16 -10.11
C VAL A 50 12.02 -14.34 -9.18
N LEU A 51 12.32 -13.05 -9.11
CA LEU A 51 11.53 -12.05 -8.39
C LEU A 51 10.95 -11.04 -9.39
N ILE A 52 9.63 -10.94 -9.44
CA ILE A 52 8.92 -9.97 -10.29
C ILE A 52 8.22 -8.97 -9.36
N SER A 53 8.60 -7.69 -9.43
CA SER A 53 7.96 -6.64 -8.63
C SER A 53 6.72 -6.08 -9.33
N GLY A 54 5.58 -6.18 -8.67
CA GLY A 54 4.31 -5.56 -9.08
C GLY A 54 3.75 -4.61 -8.02
N ASN A 55 4.61 -3.97 -7.20
CA ASN A 55 4.19 -3.21 -6.03
C ASN A 55 3.42 -1.91 -6.35
N GLY A 56 3.65 -1.31 -7.53
CA GLY A 56 2.99 -0.07 -7.96
C GLY A 56 3.41 1.17 -7.16
N PRO A 57 3.52 2.36 -7.79
CA PRO A 57 4.02 3.56 -7.10
C PRO A 57 2.94 4.41 -6.39
N LEU A 58 1.66 4.07 -6.55
CA LEU A 58 0.54 4.99 -6.25
C LEU A 58 -0.24 4.66 -4.97
N SER A 59 0.22 3.69 -4.17
CA SER A 59 -0.53 3.17 -3.02
C SER A 59 -0.27 3.89 -1.70
N ASN A 60 0.83 4.62 -1.58
CA ASN A 60 1.19 5.32 -0.35
C ASN A 60 0.75 6.80 -0.43
N GLY A 61 -0.15 7.21 0.47
CA GLY A 61 -0.60 8.60 0.53
C GLY A 61 0.51 9.54 0.97
N ALA A 62 0.74 10.61 0.20
CA ALA A 62 1.75 11.61 0.49
C ALA A 62 1.10 12.85 1.12
N TYR A 63 1.08 12.90 2.46
CA TYR A 63 0.60 14.09 3.16
C TYR A 63 1.65 15.21 3.08
N PRO A 64 1.25 16.44 2.71
CA PRO A 64 2.18 17.57 2.70
C PRO A 64 2.58 17.94 4.13
N THR A 65 3.86 17.83 4.45
CA THR A 65 4.39 18.12 5.80
C THR A 65 4.86 19.56 5.97
N ASN A 66 5.02 20.30 4.86
CA ASN A 66 5.63 21.62 4.81
C ASN A 66 4.64 22.78 4.70
N ILE A 67 3.33 22.55 4.89
CA ILE A 67 2.33 23.61 4.89
C ILE A 67 2.31 24.28 6.28
N PRO A 68 2.59 25.59 6.39
CA PRO A 68 2.56 26.29 7.66
C PRO A 68 1.20 26.14 8.37
N GLY A 69 1.23 25.65 9.61
CA GLY A 69 0.03 25.49 10.45
C GLY A 69 -0.82 24.26 10.14
N ILE A 70 -0.40 23.36 9.25
CA ILE A 70 -1.18 22.15 8.90
C ILE A 70 -1.48 21.27 10.13
N ASN A 71 -0.53 21.15 11.04
CA ASN A 71 -0.69 20.41 12.30
C ASN A 71 -1.66 21.07 13.30
N LYS A 72 -2.07 22.32 13.07
CA LYS A 72 -3.05 23.05 13.89
C LYS A 72 -4.46 22.95 13.33
N PHE A 73 -4.65 22.40 12.14
CA PHE A 73 -5.97 22.23 11.54
C PHE A 73 -6.83 21.28 12.41
N GLN A 74 -7.99 21.76 12.85
CA GLN A 74 -8.89 21.01 13.73
C GLN A 74 -9.97 20.23 12.97
N GLY A 75 -10.05 20.38 11.64
CA GLY A 75 -10.97 19.64 10.80
C GLY A 75 -10.47 18.23 10.48
N ARG A 76 -11.34 17.43 9.85
CA ARG A 76 -10.95 16.09 9.35
C ARG A 76 -10.08 16.24 8.10
N MET A 77 -9.01 15.47 8.05
CA MET A 77 -8.14 15.31 6.88
C MET A 77 -8.14 13.84 6.47
N CYS A 78 -8.19 13.58 5.16
CA CYS A 78 -7.94 12.26 4.60
C CYS A 78 -7.22 12.42 3.26
N HIS A 79 -6.35 11.47 2.93
CA HIS A 79 -5.72 11.39 1.61
C HIS A 79 -6.57 10.48 0.71
N THR A 80 -6.62 10.74 -0.60
CA THR A 80 -7.45 9.96 -1.55
C THR A 80 -7.06 8.49 -1.62
N ALA A 81 -5.79 8.17 -1.43
CA ALA A 81 -5.28 6.79 -1.28
C ALA A 81 -5.74 6.07 0.00
N GLU A 82 -6.13 6.82 1.04
CA GLU A 82 -6.53 6.33 2.37
C GLU A 82 -7.92 6.89 2.73
N TRP A 83 -8.86 6.78 1.79
CA TRP A 83 -10.15 7.44 1.91
C TRP A 83 -10.94 7.02 3.15
N ASP A 84 -11.25 7.98 4.02
CA ASP A 84 -12.07 7.77 5.21
C ASP A 84 -13.56 7.83 4.86
N LYS A 85 -14.19 6.65 4.75
CA LYS A 85 -15.62 6.50 4.45
C LYS A 85 -16.55 6.97 5.57
N THR A 86 -16.02 7.31 6.74
CA THR A 86 -16.82 7.76 7.89
C THR A 86 -17.07 9.27 7.89
N ILE A 87 -16.42 10.03 7.00
CA ILE A 87 -16.60 11.48 6.91
C ILE A 87 -17.97 11.79 6.29
N ASP A 88 -18.82 12.48 7.05
CA ASP A 88 -20.03 13.11 6.53
C ASP A 88 -19.71 14.52 6.02
N PHE A 89 -20.07 14.76 4.76
CA PHE A 89 -19.84 16.02 4.05
C PHE A 89 -21.05 16.97 4.11
N ILE A 90 -22.20 16.53 4.62
CA ILE A 90 -23.41 17.36 4.69
C ILE A 90 -23.13 18.61 5.54
N ASN A 91 -23.46 19.78 4.97
CA ASN A 91 -23.25 21.10 5.59
C ASN A 91 -21.80 21.38 6.02
N LYS A 92 -20.80 20.75 5.38
CA LYS A 92 -19.37 21.00 5.61
C LYS A 92 -18.77 21.87 4.52
N ARG A 93 -17.73 22.62 4.89
CA ARG A 93 -16.84 23.30 3.94
C ARG A 93 -15.68 22.37 3.64
N VAL A 94 -15.52 21.99 2.38
CA VAL A 94 -14.52 21.03 1.92
C VAL A 94 -13.47 21.76 1.09
N ALA A 95 -12.20 21.41 1.28
CA ALA A 95 -11.09 21.85 0.45
C ALA A 95 -10.34 20.62 -0.07
N VAL A 96 -9.99 20.65 -1.35
CA VAL A 96 -9.16 19.63 -2.00
C VAL A 96 -7.80 20.25 -2.29
N VAL A 97 -6.73 19.54 -1.92
CA VAL A 97 -5.35 19.98 -2.13
C VAL A 97 -4.72 19.10 -3.20
N GLY A 98 -4.49 19.67 -4.39
CA GLY A 98 -3.99 18.97 -5.57
C GLY A 98 -4.95 19.07 -6.75
N THR A 99 -4.40 19.14 -7.96
CA THR A 99 -5.16 19.24 -9.22
C THR A 99 -4.76 18.15 -10.23
N GLY A 100 -4.25 17.03 -9.71
CA GLY A 100 -3.97 15.83 -10.50
C GLY A 100 -5.25 15.02 -10.72
N SER A 101 -5.12 13.80 -11.26
CA SER A 101 -6.29 12.94 -11.58
C SER A 101 -7.20 12.61 -10.39
N SER A 102 -6.69 12.69 -9.16
CA SER A 102 -7.48 12.44 -7.94
C SER A 102 -8.17 13.68 -7.36
N GLY A 103 -7.84 14.89 -7.85
CA GLY A 103 -8.42 16.15 -7.39
C GLY A 103 -9.58 16.59 -8.26
#